data_AF-A0A250FQ52-F1
#
_entry.id   AF-A0A250FQ52-F1
#
_cell.length_a   1.000
_cell.length_b   1.000
_cell.length_c   1.000
_cell.angle_alpha   90.00
_cell.angle_beta   90.00
_cell.angle_gamma   90.00
#
_symmetry.space_group_name_H-M   'P 1'
#
loop_
_entity.id
_entity.type
_entity.pdbx_description
1 polymer ?
#
loop_
_entity_poly.entity_id
_entity_poly.type
_entity_poly.pdbx_seq_one_letter_code
_entity_poly.pdbx_strand_id
1 'polypeptide(L)'
;MKKILYSLLAVGLISCTADDKIPDESELTPSVLHDKNINHQSELDNYLYENIEKPYNIRILYRFTDEETFRSYTYTPAKYDKSIEFVNIFNYLFIEPYIKVTSKRFLKEHSFNILLLLGDPAFNADGSKNVGLASAGVKIHLTEIDNIQPNSIYWLNDNFLVTLYHENAHTWHQAIRFSPAYEQVSANDYKGGNWVSAWGSYGTTDYLKAGFITTYSSFNKDEDFVELLARYIVYFNADLDGCNCKTTDETKWGKNSTNPDLQNLPDGYDADDYYNWRNKRYNYVDSEKWDEMNNESAKIWQEVLKTADEKIRDTEQYTGKEKIEQKIAIMKNYLSTTWNIDLDALRAEIRSRYKYVVGKDFEGNEVPKKDFARLNNN
;
A
#
# COMPACT_ATOMS: atom_id res chain seq x y z
N MET A 1 -20.36 -30.91 17.71
CA MET A 1 -19.45 -31.02 16.54
C MET A 1 -18.76 -29.67 16.37
N LYS A 2 -17.47 -29.58 16.72
CA LYS A 2 -16.68 -28.35 16.59
C LYS A 2 -16.45 -28.09 15.10
N LYS A 3 -17.01 -27.00 14.57
CA LYS A 3 -16.72 -26.54 13.21
C LYS A 3 -15.34 -25.86 13.28
N ILE A 4 -14.33 -26.54 12.77
CA ILE A 4 -13.01 -25.94 12.52
C ILE A 4 -13.19 -25.10 11.25
N LEU A 5 -13.27 -23.78 11.41
CA LEU A 5 -13.21 -22.85 10.28
C LEU A 5 -11.75 -22.79 9.81
N TYR A 6 -11.53 -23.18 8.56
CA TYR A 6 -10.29 -22.85 7.86
C TYR A 6 -10.35 -21.38 7.48
N SER A 7 -9.60 -20.53 8.20
CA SER A 7 -9.35 -19.15 7.79
C SER A 7 -8.49 -19.17 6.52
N LEU A 8 -9.07 -18.78 5.39
CA LEU A 8 -8.33 -18.48 4.17
C LEU A 8 -7.44 -17.26 4.45
N LEU A 9 -6.14 -17.52 4.40
CA LEU A 9 -5.09 -16.66 4.93
C LEU A 9 -4.61 -15.73 3.82
N ALA A 10 -4.94 -14.45 3.91
CA ALA A 10 -4.38 -13.40 3.05
C ALA A 10 -2.92 -13.13 3.47
N VAL A 11 -2.00 -13.96 2.99
CA VAL A 11 -0.56 -13.63 2.98
C VAL A 11 -0.31 -12.82 1.73
N GLY A 12 -0.39 -11.49 1.86
CA GLY A 12 -0.14 -10.54 0.79
C GLY A 12 1.32 -10.08 0.75
N LEU A 13 1.83 -9.90 -0.47
CA LEU A 13 3.16 -9.44 -0.90
C LEU A 13 4.27 -10.51 -0.85
N ILE A 14 4.31 -11.34 -1.89
CA ILE A 14 5.57 -11.94 -2.34
C ILE A 14 5.78 -11.52 -3.80
N SER A 15 7.02 -11.13 -4.09
CA SER A 15 7.65 -11.00 -5.42
C SER A 15 8.02 -9.58 -5.87
N CYS A 16 8.76 -8.85 -5.02
CA CYS A 16 9.88 -8.05 -5.50
C CYS A 16 11.14 -8.94 -5.45
N THR A 17 11.69 -9.29 -6.62
CA THR A 17 12.96 -10.01 -6.72
C THR A 17 14.10 -9.02 -6.53
N ALA A 18 15.11 -9.42 -5.75
CA ALA A 18 16.24 -8.57 -5.32
C ALA A 18 17.17 -8.08 -6.45
N ASP A 19 16.87 -8.41 -7.71
CA ASP A 19 17.73 -8.15 -8.88
C ASP A 19 17.27 -6.93 -9.71
N ASP A 20 16.26 -6.19 -9.28
CA ASP A 20 15.70 -5.08 -10.05
C ASP A 20 16.36 -3.74 -9.73
N LYS A 21 17.68 -3.65 -9.91
CA LYS A 21 18.37 -2.34 -9.87
C LYS A 21 18.13 -1.59 -11.17
N ILE A 22 17.54 -0.40 -11.11
CA ILE A 22 17.70 0.60 -12.18
C ILE A 22 19.21 0.87 -12.30
N PRO A 23 19.81 0.80 -13.51
CA PRO A 23 21.21 1.17 -13.67
C PRO A 23 21.45 2.58 -13.11
N ASP A 24 22.45 2.70 -12.24
CA ASP A 24 22.80 3.95 -11.53
C ASP A 24 22.94 5.14 -12.49
N GLU A 25 22.57 6.32 -11.99
CA GLU A 25 22.85 7.68 -12.52
C GLU A 25 21.76 8.43 -13.33
N SER A 26 20.46 8.10 -13.22
CA SER A 26 19.40 9.00 -13.72
C SER A 26 18.44 9.45 -12.62
N GLU A 27 18.36 10.77 -12.40
CA GLU A 27 17.35 11.39 -11.52
C GLU A 27 15.94 11.29 -12.12
N LEU A 28 15.82 11.00 -13.42
CA LEU A 28 14.57 10.94 -14.16
C LEU A 28 14.25 9.51 -14.60
N THR A 29 12.97 9.15 -14.57
CA THR A 29 12.54 7.90 -15.19
C THR A 29 12.61 7.99 -16.72
N PRO A 30 13.08 6.93 -17.41
CA PRO A 30 13.19 6.94 -18.86
C PRO A 30 11.83 7.18 -19.53
N SER A 31 11.83 7.92 -20.65
CA SER A 31 10.65 8.06 -21.50
C SER A 31 10.20 6.69 -22.02
N VAL A 32 8.91 6.40 -21.93
CA VAL A 32 8.36 5.19 -22.54
C VAL A 32 8.48 5.30 -24.06
N LEU A 33 9.02 4.25 -24.69
CA LEU A 33 9.00 4.12 -26.14
C LEU A 33 7.61 3.65 -26.56
N HIS A 34 6.93 4.50 -27.33
CA HIS A 34 5.62 4.17 -27.89
C HIS A 34 5.79 3.24 -29.10
N ASP A 35 5.26 2.02 -29.00
CA ASP A 35 5.20 1.12 -30.15
C ASP A 35 3.99 1.44 -31.02
N LYS A 36 4.26 2.01 -32.21
CA LYS A 36 3.24 2.36 -33.21
C LYS A 36 2.48 1.16 -33.77
N ASN A 37 2.97 -0.06 -33.54
CA ASN A 37 2.28 -1.29 -33.97
C ASN A 37 1.18 -1.73 -32.99
N ILE A 38 1.16 -1.20 -31.76
CA ILE A 38 0.04 -1.35 -30.84
C ILE A 38 -1.04 -0.37 -31.28
N ASN A 39 -1.89 -0.86 -32.16
CA ASN A 39 -2.90 -0.09 -32.85
C ASN A 39 -3.95 0.40 -31.85
N HIS A 40 -4.17 1.72 -31.76
CA HIS A 40 -5.24 2.35 -30.98
C HIS A 40 -6.61 2.01 -31.59
N GLN A 41 -7.06 0.77 -31.38
CA GLN A 41 -8.27 0.25 -32.00
C GLN A 41 -9.51 0.46 -31.14
N SER A 42 -9.34 0.83 -29.87
CA SER A 42 -10.43 1.00 -28.91
C SER A 42 -10.46 2.39 -28.27
N GLU A 43 -11.60 2.72 -27.64
CA GLU A 43 -11.76 3.94 -26.86
C GLU A 43 -10.78 3.99 -25.68
N LEU A 44 -10.53 2.86 -25.03
CA LEU A 44 -9.58 2.75 -23.92
C LEU A 44 -8.14 3.04 -24.36
N ASP A 45 -7.69 2.59 -25.53
CA ASP A 45 -6.34 2.88 -26.01
C ASP A 45 -6.11 4.39 -26.18
N ASN A 46 -7.08 5.06 -26.81
CA ASN A 46 -7.01 6.49 -27.02
C ASN A 46 -7.06 7.25 -25.70
N TYR A 47 -7.90 6.81 -24.77
CA TYR A 47 -7.96 7.39 -23.43
C TYR A 47 -6.63 7.23 -22.69
N LEU A 48 -6.05 6.03 -22.68
CA LEU A 48 -4.77 5.75 -22.02
C LEU A 48 -3.65 6.61 -22.59
N TYR A 49 -3.58 6.73 -23.91
CA TYR A 49 -2.55 7.56 -24.54
C TYR A 49 -2.69 9.04 -24.19
N GLU A 50 -3.87 9.62 -24.41
CA GLU A 50 -4.08 11.07 -24.24
C GLU A 50 -4.11 11.50 -22.77
N ASN A 51 -4.64 10.67 -21.87
CA ASN A 51 -4.88 11.05 -20.48
C ASN A 51 -3.90 10.44 -19.48
N ILE A 52 -3.10 9.43 -19.85
CA ILE A 52 -2.16 8.77 -18.94
C ILE A 52 -0.72 8.82 -19.48
N GLU A 53 -0.46 8.22 -20.65
CA GLU A 53 0.89 8.08 -21.20
C GLU A 53 1.53 9.42 -21.55
N LYS A 54 0.86 10.23 -22.37
CA LYS A 54 1.34 11.55 -22.80
C LYS A 54 1.57 12.53 -21.64
N PRO A 55 0.64 12.69 -20.66
CA PRO A 55 0.82 13.62 -19.56
C PRO A 55 1.78 13.11 -18.47
N TYR A 56 1.86 11.80 -18.22
CA TYR A 56 2.56 11.26 -17.04
C TYR A 56 3.66 10.26 -17.36
N ASN A 57 3.95 9.96 -18.62
CA ASN A 57 4.95 8.97 -19.00
C ASN A 57 4.67 7.57 -18.39
N ILE A 58 3.38 7.24 -18.20
CA ILE A 58 2.92 5.95 -17.68
C ILE A 58 2.14 5.23 -18.78
N ARG A 59 2.66 4.10 -19.25
CA ARG A 59 1.99 3.24 -20.23
C ARG A 59 1.29 2.09 -19.53
N ILE A 60 -0.01 1.95 -19.79
CA ILE A 60 -0.82 0.86 -19.26
C ILE A 60 -1.08 -0.14 -20.38
N LEU A 61 -0.64 -1.38 -20.20
CA LEU A 61 -0.78 -2.47 -21.13
C LEU A 61 -1.78 -3.48 -20.57
N TYR A 62 -2.95 -3.57 -21.19
CA TYR A 62 -3.97 -4.59 -20.88
C TYR A 62 -4.13 -5.63 -21.99
N ARG A 63 -3.47 -5.40 -23.14
CA ARG A 63 -3.26 -6.35 -24.21
C ARG A 63 -1.75 -6.40 -24.46
N PHE A 64 -1.18 -7.58 -24.36
CA PHE A 64 0.25 -7.80 -24.45
C PHE A 64 0.57 -9.12 -25.13
N THR A 65 1.80 -9.25 -25.63
CA THR A 65 2.32 -10.52 -26.16
C THR A 65 3.12 -11.26 -25.09
N ASP A 66 3.34 -12.56 -25.27
CA ASP A 66 4.13 -13.37 -24.33
C ASP A 66 5.55 -12.81 -24.09
N GLU A 67 6.12 -12.09 -25.07
CA GLU A 67 7.44 -11.44 -24.98
C GLU A 67 7.49 -10.31 -23.94
N GLU A 68 6.33 -9.73 -23.62
CA GLU A 68 6.19 -8.68 -22.60
C GLU A 68 5.99 -9.29 -21.20
N THR A 69 6.06 -10.61 -21.05
CA THR A 69 5.89 -11.30 -19.76
C THR A 69 7.10 -12.16 -19.40
N PHE A 70 7.19 -12.55 -18.12
CA PHE A 70 8.20 -13.51 -17.70
C PHE A 70 7.90 -14.88 -18.31
N ARG A 71 8.84 -15.41 -19.12
CA ARG A 71 8.69 -16.67 -19.88
C ARG A 71 8.33 -17.92 -19.03
N SER A 72 8.45 -17.84 -17.70
CA SER A 72 8.18 -18.93 -16.78
C SER A 72 6.69 -19.09 -16.42
N TYR A 73 5.84 -18.13 -16.79
CA TYR A 73 4.40 -18.15 -16.50
C TYR A 73 3.60 -17.79 -17.76
N THR A 74 2.47 -18.45 -17.96
CA THR A 74 1.46 -18.03 -18.94
C THR A 74 0.49 -17.10 -18.23
N TYR A 75 0.40 -15.85 -18.66
CA TYR A 75 -0.54 -14.88 -18.11
C TYR A 75 -1.67 -14.61 -19.07
N THR A 76 -2.86 -14.45 -18.52
CA THR A 76 -4.04 -14.02 -19.28
C THR A 76 -4.10 -12.49 -19.27
N PRO A 77 -4.23 -11.82 -20.43
CA PRO A 77 -4.52 -10.39 -20.46
C PRO A 77 -5.83 -10.06 -19.73
N ALA A 78 -5.86 -8.92 -19.06
CA ALA A 78 -7.07 -8.46 -18.37
C ALA A 78 -8.24 -8.21 -19.33
N LYS A 79 -9.47 -8.47 -18.87
CA LYS A 79 -10.70 -8.13 -19.59
C LYS A 79 -10.80 -6.63 -19.82
N TYR A 80 -11.37 -6.23 -20.96
CA TYR A 80 -11.51 -4.84 -21.36
C TYR A 80 -12.25 -3.98 -20.32
N ASP A 81 -13.45 -4.40 -19.91
CA ASP A 81 -14.26 -3.65 -18.94
C ASP A 81 -13.58 -3.55 -17.56
N LYS A 82 -12.82 -4.59 -17.19
CA LYS A 82 -12.05 -4.62 -15.93
C LYS A 82 -10.81 -3.72 -15.99
N SER A 83 -10.24 -3.57 -17.18
CA SER A 83 -9.18 -2.60 -17.43
C SER A 83 -9.71 -1.16 -17.33
N ILE A 84 -10.94 -0.88 -17.78
CA ILE A 84 -11.59 0.43 -17.56
C ILE A 84 -11.77 0.71 -16.07
N GLU A 85 -12.29 -0.26 -15.30
CA GLU A 85 -12.44 -0.15 -13.85
C GLU A 85 -11.10 0.19 -13.17
N PHE A 86 -10.05 -0.57 -13.50
CA PHE A 86 -8.72 -0.32 -12.98
C PHE A 86 -8.20 1.09 -13.33
N VAL A 87 -8.29 1.51 -14.59
CA VAL A 87 -7.75 2.80 -15.05
C VAL A 87 -8.43 3.97 -14.34
N ASN A 88 -9.75 3.91 -14.14
CA ASN A 88 -10.46 4.95 -13.41
C ASN A 88 -10.08 4.99 -11.92
N ILE A 89 -9.89 3.81 -11.30
CA ILE A 89 -9.41 3.71 -9.91
C ILE A 89 -7.99 4.23 -9.79
N PHE A 90 -7.10 3.85 -10.70
CA PHE A 90 -5.72 4.31 -10.76
C PHE A 90 -5.66 5.82 -10.90
N ASN A 91 -6.46 6.41 -11.80
CA ASN A 91 -6.53 7.85 -11.93
C ASN A 91 -6.99 8.52 -10.62
N TYR A 92 -8.05 7.99 -10.01
CA TYR A 92 -8.69 8.60 -8.84
C TYR A 92 -7.92 8.43 -7.52
N LEU A 93 -7.30 7.27 -7.29
CA LEU A 93 -6.62 6.93 -6.03
C LEU A 93 -5.10 7.02 -6.10
N PHE A 94 -4.51 7.10 -7.29
CA PHE A 94 -3.07 7.28 -7.47
C PHE A 94 -2.75 8.60 -8.19
N ILE A 95 -3.15 8.80 -9.44
CA ILE A 95 -2.69 9.98 -10.20
C ILE A 95 -3.15 11.31 -9.58
N GLU A 96 -4.46 11.49 -9.37
CA GLU A 96 -5.04 12.72 -8.84
C GLU A 96 -4.46 13.15 -7.48
N PRO A 97 -4.37 12.28 -6.44
CA PRO A 97 -3.81 12.68 -5.15
C PRO A 97 -2.34 13.07 -5.26
N TYR A 98 -1.54 12.36 -6.05
CA TYR A 98 -0.14 12.70 -6.26
C TYR A 98 0.02 14.05 -6.96
N ILE A 99 -0.73 14.32 -8.04
CA ILE A 99 -0.69 15.63 -8.71
C ILE A 99 -1.02 16.76 -7.75
N LYS A 100 -2.01 16.55 -6.88
CA LYS A 100 -2.48 17.59 -5.94
C LYS A 100 -1.41 17.96 -4.92
N VAL A 101 -0.62 16.98 -4.45
CA VAL A 101 0.43 17.19 -3.45
C VAL A 101 1.77 17.56 -4.09
N THR A 102 2.03 17.09 -5.32
CA THR A 102 3.25 17.38 -6.08
C THR A 102 2.93 18.16 -7.36
N SER A 103 2.95 17.52 -8.52
CA SER A 103 2.57 18.08 -9.81
C SER A 103 2.47 17.01 -10.90
N LYS A 104 1.88 17.34 -12.05
CA LYS A 104 1.93 16.50 -13.26
C LYS A 104 3.36 16.20 -13.70
N ARG A 105 4.24 17.21 -13.61
CA ARG A 105 5.66 17.10 -13.96
C ARG A 105 6.36 16.08 -13.06
N PHE A 106 6.10 16.14 -11.76
CA PHE A 106 6.68 15.21 -10.79
C PHE A 106 6.34 13.76 -11.14
N LEU A 107 5.06 13.44 -11.34
CA LEU A 107 4.67 12.08 -11.75
C LEU A 107 5.32 11.66 -13.07
N LYS A 108 5.43 12.59 -14.03
CA LYS A 108 6.08 12.33 -15.32
C LYS A 108 7.57 11.97 -15.20
N GLU A 109 8.26 12.59 -14.27
CA GLU A 109 9.72 12.50 -14.11
C GLU A 109 10.14 11.44 -13.07
N HIS A 110 9.28 11.11 -12.11
CA HIS A 110 9.64 10.33 -10.91
C HIS A 110 8.58 9.28 -10.52
N SER A 111 7.89 8.70 -11.50
CA SER A 111 7.01 7.54 -11.31
C SER A 111 7.49 6.37 -12.16
N PHE A 112 7.11 5.15 -11.78
CA PHE A 112 7.18 3.98 -12.66
C PHE A 112 6.51 4.31 -14.00
N ASN A 113 6.89 3.62 -15.09
CA ASN A 113 6.50 4.03 -16.43
C ASN A 113 5.72 2.95 -17.21
N ILE A 114 5.66 1.70 -16.75
CA ILE A 114 4.84 0.64 -17.37
C ILE A 114 4.01 -0.10 -16.32
N LEU A 115 2.70 -0.21 -16.54
CA LEU A 115 1.81 -1.10 -15.82
C LEU A 115 1.30 -2.18 -16.77
N LEU A 116 1.49 -3.45 -16.43
CA LEU A 116 0.93 -4.58 -17.16
C LEU A 116 -0.24 -5.18 -16.38
N LEU A 117 -1.42 -5.21 -16.99
CA LEU A 117 -2.66 -5.66 -16.36
C LEU A 117 -2.95 -7.13 -16.71
N LEU A 118 -2.75 -8.01 -15.74
CA LEU A 118 -2.95 -9.45 -15.86
C LEU A 118 -4.31 -9.82 -15.23
N GLY A 119 -5.11 -10.61 -15.95
CA GLY A 119 -6.47 -10.96 -15.53
C GLY A 119 -6.48 -11.88 -14.30
N ASP A 120 -5.71 -12.96 -14.35
CA ASP A 120 -5.72 -14.02 -13.33
C ASP A 120 -4.72 -13.75 -12.20
N PRO A 121 -4.94 -14.34 -10.99
CA PRO A 121 -3.89 -14.43 -9.99
C PRO A 121 -2.69 -15.21 -10.50
N ALA A 122 -1.52 -14.85 -9.99
CA ALA A 122 -0.35 -15.70 -10.08
C ALA A 122 -0.03 -16.27 -8.70
N PHE A 123 0.56 -17.46 -8.65
CA PHE A 123 0.88 -18.14 -7.39
C PHE A 123 2.34 -18.59 -7.38
N ASN A 124 2.95 -18.51 -6.19
CA ASN A 124 4.25 -19.10 -5.94
C ASN A 124 4.13 -20.62 -5.77
N ALA A 125 5.28 -21.31 -5.80
CA ALA A 125 5.33 -22.76 -5.59
C ALA A 125 4.80 -23.18 -4.19
N ASP A 126 4.81 -22.27 -3.21
CA ASP A 126 4.27 -22.49 -1.86
C ASP A 126 2.76 -22.21 -1.75
N GLY A 127 2.09 -21.84 -2.85
CA GLY A 127 0.66 -21.54 -2.90
C GLY A 127 0.28 -20.14 -2.45
N SER A 128 1.25 -19.30 -2.04
CA SER A 128 0.99 -17.88 -1.78
C SER A 128 0.64 -17.13 -3.07
N LYS A 129 -0.30 -16.20 -2.97
CA LYS A 129 -0.79 -15.40 -4.10
C LYS A 129 0.16 -14.24 -4.37
N ASN A 130 0.58 -14.09 -5.62
CA ASN A 130 1.32 -12.95 -6.13
C ASN A 130 0.35 -11.89 -6.62
N VAL A 131 0.28 -10.77 -5.90
CA VAL A 131 -0.51 -9.57 -6.27
C VAL A 131 0.25 -8.61 -7.20
N GLY A 132 1.54 -8.88 -7.41
CA GLY A 132 2.37 -8.30 -8.47
C GLY A 132 3.59 -9.17 -8.71
N LEU A 133 4.11 -9.21 -9.94
CA LEU A 133 5.22 -10.07 -10.31
C LEU A 133 6.28 -9.32 -11.11
N ALA A 134 7.49 -9.21 -10.56
CA ALA A 134 8.69 -8.68 -11.23
C ALA A 134 8.64 -7.18 -11.56
N SER A 135 9.63 -6.44 -11.05
CA SER A 135 9.70 -4.99 -11.15
C SER A 135 10.70 -4.49 -12.19
N ALA A 136 11.82 -5.14 -12.52
CA ALA A 136 12.88 -4.62 -13.41
C ALA A 136 12.99 -3.06 -13.46
N GLY A 137 13.01 -2.40 -12.30
CA GLY A 137 13.00 -0.95 -12.18
C GLY A 137 11.64 -0.27 -12.30
N VAL A 138 11.14 -0.05 -13.53
CA VAL A 138 10.03 0.89 -13.82
C VAL A 138 8.76 0.22 -14.38
N LYS A 139 8.72 -1.13 -14.38
CA LYS A 139 7.61 -1.91 -14.94
C LYS A 139 6.96 -2.75 -13.85
N ILE A 140 5.66 -2.60 -13.66
CA ILE A 140 4.89 -3.33 -12.64
C ILE A 140 3.91 -4.27 -13.34
N HIS A 141 3.95 -5.55 -13.03
CA HIS A 141 2.85 -6.46 -13.38
C HIS A 141 1.83 -6.50 -12.25
N LEU A 142 0.57 -6.20 -12.54
CA LEU A 142 -0.55 -6.27 -11.60
C LEU A 142 -1.44 -7.46 -11.98
N THR A 143 -1.64 -8.38 -11.05
CA THR A 143 -2.49 -9.57 -11.25
C THR A 143 -3.94 -9.28 -10.82
N GLU A 144 -4.85 -10.25 -10.94
CA GLU A 144 -6.22 -10.15 -10.37
C GLU A 144 -7.10 -9.02 -10.93
N ILE A 145 -6.75 -8.44 -12.07
CA ILE A 145 -7.52 -7.34 -12.66
C ILE A 145 -8.93 -7.80 -13.00
N ASP A 146 -9.13 -9.06 -13.41
CA ASP A 146 -10.45 -9.59 -13.71
C ASP A 146 -11.37 -9.70 -12.48
N ASN A 147 -10.79 -9.76 -11.28
CA ASN A 147 -11.48 -9.93 -10.01
C ASN A 147 -11.60 -8.62 -9.21
N ILE A 148 -11.26 -7.49 -9.83
CA ILE A 148 -11.29 -6.16 -9.20
C ILE A 148 -12.63 -5.90 -8.52
N GLN A 149 -12.53 -5.41 -7.27
CA GLN A 149 -13.66 -5.00 -6.44
C GLN A 149 -13.65 -3.47 -6.35
N PRO A 150 -14.22 -2.75 -7.35
CA PRO A 150 -14.04 -1.30 -7.49
C PRO A 150 -14.60 -0.47 -6.34
N ASN A 151 -15.40 -1.10 -5.47
CA ASN A 151 -16.09 -0.45 -4.36
C ASN A 151 -15.60 -0.93 -2.98
N SER A 152 -14.63 -1.83 -2.91
CA SER A 152 -14.02 -2.28 -1.64
C SER A 152 -12.64 -1.69 -1.51
N ILE A 153 -12.49 -0.73 -0.60
CA ILE A 153 -11.18 -0.13 -0.37
C ILE A 153 -10.20 -1.08 0.34
N TYR A 154 -10.72 -2.05 1.09
CA TYR A 154 -9.91 -3.13 1.68
C TYR A 154 -9.29 -4.00 0.60
N TRP A 155 -10.10 -4.41 -0.38
CA TRP A 155 -9.63 -5.24 -1.48
C TRP A 155 -8.66 -4.46 -2.38
N LEU A 156 -9.01 -3.21 -2.74
CA LEU A 156 -8.16 -2.38 -3.60
C LEU A 156 -6.81 -2.05 -2.95
N ASN A 157 -6.77 -1.78 -1.64
CA ASN A 157 -5.52 -1.55 -0.93
C ASN A 157 -4.60 -2.77 -1.00
N ASP A 158 -5.12 -3.95 -0.65
CA ASP A 158 -4.31 -5.18 -0.54
C ASP A 158 -3.88 -5.75 -1.89
N ASN A 159 -4.68 -5.57 -2.95
CA ASN A 159 -4.35 -6.12 -4.26
C ASN A 159 -3.54 -5.14 -5.12
N PHE A 160 -3.80 -3.82 -5.04
CA PHE A 160 -3.21 -2.86 -5.99
C PHE A 160 -2.51 -1.68 -5.33
N LEU A 161 -3.18 -0.96 -4.43
CA LEU A 161 -2.72 0.38 -4.06
C LEU A 161 -1.44 0.33 -3.24
N VAL A 162 -1.28 -0.64 -2.32
CA VAL A 162 -0.03 -0.81 -1.58
C VAL A 162 1.14 -1.05 -2.52
N THR A 163 0.99 -1.97 -3.49
CA THR A 163 2.02 -2.25 -4.50
C THR A 163 2.35 -0.99 -5.30
N LEU A 164 1.34 -0.26 -5.79
CA LEU A 164 1.57 0.96 -6.55
C LEU A 164 2.33 2.03 -5.74
N TYR A 165 2.00 2.22 -4.46
CA TYR A 165 2.71 3.18 -3.61
C TYR A 165 4.14 2.72 -3.26
N HIS A 166 4.31 1.42 -3.04
CA HIS A 166 5.60 0.78 -2.77
C HIS A 166 6.55 0.96 -3.95
N GLU A 167 6.15 0.54 -5.15
CA GLU A 167 6.97 0.64 -6.36
C GLU A 167 7.25 2.09 -6.76
N ASN A 168 6.28 2.98 -6.58
CA ASN A 168 6.50 4.40 -6.84
C ASN A 168 7.58 4.98 -5.93
N ALA A 169 7.56 4.62 -4.64
CA ALA A 169 8.57 5.06 -3.69
C ALA A 169 9.97 4.49 -3.98
N HIS A 170 10.06 3.30 -4.59
CA HIS A 170 11.33 2.76 -5.08
C HIS A 170 11.98 3.72 -6.08
N THR A 171 11.21 4.27 -7.02
CA THR A 171 11.76 5.18 -8.04
C THR A 171 12.44 6.42 -7.43
N TRP A 172 11.93 6.91 -6.29
CA TRP A 172 12.50 8.09 -5.63
C TRP A 172 13.82 7.78 -4.96
N HIS A 173 13.88 6.76 -4.11
CA HIS A 173 15.12 6.49 -3.40
C HIS A 173 16.22 5.89 -4.29
N GLN A 174 15.85 5.29 -5.42
CA GLN A 174 16.80 4.85 -6.43
C GLN A 174 17.38 6.04 -7.21
N ALA A 175 16.59 7.09 -7.47
CA ALA A 175 17.05 8.33 -8.08
C ALA A 175 17.94 9.16 -7.14
N ILE A 176 17.48 9.43 -5.91
CA ILE A 176 18.26 10.17 -4.89
C ILE A 176 18.17 9.41 -3.58
N ARG A 177 19.30 8.92 -3.06
CA ARG A 177 19.30 8.06 -1.86
C ARG A 177 18.89 8.82 -0.60
N PHE A 178 18.05 8.19 0.23
CA PHE A 178 17.76 8.66 1.58
C PHE A 178 18.98 8.47 2.51
N SER A 179 18.97 9.15 3.66
CA SER A 179 20.09 9.14 4.62
C SER A 179 20.41 7.73 5.13
N PRO A 180 21.69 7.33 5.20
CA PRO A 180 22.10 6.07 5.84
C PRO A 180 21.66 5.93 7.30
N ALA A 181 21.32 7.03 7.97
CA ALA A 181 20.74 7.01 9.32
C ALA A 181 19.45 6.18 9.40
N TYR A 182 18.68 6.06 8.31
CA TYR A 182 17.47 5.23 8.27
C TYR A 182 17.80 3.75 8.54
N GLU A 183 18.82 3.22 7.87
CA GLU A 183 19.27 1.83 8.03
C GLU A 183 19.75 1.57 9.47
N GLN A 184 20.45 2.54 10.06
CA GLN A 184 21.04 2.41 11.39
C GLN A 184 20.00 2.18 12.50
N VAL A 185 18.75 2.61 12.32
CA VAL A 185 17.67 2.44 13.32
C VAL A 185 17.39 0.97 13.63
N SER A 186 17.46 0.09 12.62
CA SER A 186 17.20 -1.36 12.74
C SER A 186 18.33 -2.22 12.18
N ALA A 187 19.57 -1.70 12.11
CA ALA A 187 20.69 -2.35 11.42
C ALA A 187 20.94 -3.80 11.87
N ASN A 188 20.79 -4.10 13.16
CA ASN A 188 21.04 -5.42 13.73
C ASN A 188 19.95 -6.45 13.40
N ASP A 189 18.79 -6.02 12.86
CA ASP A 189 17.60 -6.85 12.73
C ASP A 189 17.17 -7.11 11.29
N TYR A 190 17.88 -6.59 10.27
CA TYR A 190 17.66 -7.02 8.89
C TYR A 190 17.97 -8.52 8.73
N LYS A 191 17.08 -9.22 8.03
CA LYS A 191 17.06 -10.68 7.89
C LYS A 191 17.42 -11.15 6.48
N GLY A 192 17.51 -10.24 5.49
CA GLY A 192 17.79 -10.61 4.11
C GLY A 192 16.75 -11.60 3.58
N GLY A 193 17.18 -12.55 2.76
CA GLY A 193 16.33 -13.62 2.22
C GLY A 193 15.60 -14.49 3.25
N ASN A 194 15.96 -14.42 4.54
CA ASN A 194 15.30 -15.18 5.60
C ASN A 194 14.12 -14.45 6.25
N TRP A 195 13.72 -13.27 5.77
CA TRP A 195 12.66 -12.43 6.33
C TRP A 195 11.34 -13.18 6.63
N VAL A 196 10.99 -14.20 5.84
CA VAL A 196 9.77 -15.00 6.05
C VAL A 196 9.87 -15.86 7.32
N SER A 197 11.01 -16.51 7.54
CA SER A 197 11.19 -17.53 8.59
C SER A 197 11.91 -17.00 9.84
N ALA A 198 12.53 -15.83 9.77
CA ALA A 198 13.36 -15.28 10.84
C ALA A 198 12.59 -14.78 12.06
N TRP A 199 11.28 -14.55 11.94
CA TRP A 199 10.45 -13.96 13.01
C TRP A 199 9.69 -14.98 13.85
N GLY A 200 9.99 -16.29 13.70
CA GLY A 200 9.39 -17.37 14.49
C GLY A 200 8.16 -17.99 13.85
N SER A 201 7.25 -18.51 14.67
CA SER A 201 6.02 -19.16 14.20
C SER A 201 5.12 -18.18 13.45
N TYR A 202 4.32 -18.67 12.51
CA TYR A 202 3.38 -17.83 11.79
C TYR A 202 2.50 -17.01 12.76
N GLY A 203 2.42 -15.69 12.55
CA GLY A 203 1.60 -14.77 13.35
C GLY A 203 2.31 -14.04 14.50
N THR A 204 3.64 -14.15 14.64
CA THR A 204 4.35 -13.27 15.60
C THR A 204 4.31 -11.82 15.16
N THR A 205 4.45 -10.92 16.12
CA THR A 205 4.58 -9.47 15.90
C THR A 205 5.97 -8.97 16.26
N ASP A 206 6.95 -9.85 16.40
CA ASP A 206 8.30 -9.50 16.85
C ASP A 206 9.04 -8.58 15.86
N TYR A 207 8.69 -8.66 14.57
CA TYR A 207 9.19 -7.72 13.56
C TYR A 207 8.79 -6.26 13.90
N LEU A 208 7.59 -6.04 14.45
CA LEU A 208 7.16 -4.71 14.91
C LEU A 208 8.04 -4.24 16.07
N LYS A 209 8.34 -5.11 17.04
CA LYS A 209 9.23 -4.81 18.18
C LYS A 209 10.68 -4.52 17.75
N ALA A 210 11.09 -5.05 16.59
CA ALA A 210 12.38 -4.73 15.97
C ALA A 210 12.36 -3.46 15.11
N GLY A 211 11.19 -2.83 14.94
CA GLY A 211 11.00 -1.57 14.22
C GLY A 211 10.66 -1.72 12.74
N PHE A 212 10.16 -2.87 12.31
CA PHE A 212 9.73 -3.14 10.92
C PHE A 212 8.21 -3.14 10.83
N ILE A 213 7.61 -2.50 9.82
CA ILE A 213 6.14 -2.40 9.71
C ILE A 213 5.48 -3.68 9.21
N THR A 214 6.20 -4.47 8.41
CA THR A 214 5.85 -5.81 7.94
C THR A 214 7.07 -6.72 8.12
N THR A 215 6.90 -8.04 8.02
CA THR A 215 8.05 -8.95 7.97
C THR A 215 8.93 -8.67 6.75
N TYR A 216 8.33 -8.28 5.62
CA TYR A 216 9.06 -7.98 4.38
C TYR A 216 9.97 -6.75 4.51
N SER A 217 9.58 -5.74 5.31
CA SER A 217 10.47 -4.62 5.67
C SER A 217 11.81 -5.08 6.27
N SER A 218 11.90 -6.28 6.86
CA SER A 218 13.16 -6.80 7.38
C SER A 218 14.10 -7.37 6.30
N PHE A 219 13.69 -7.41 5.03
CA PHE A 219 14.54 -7.91 3.95
C PHE A 219 15.80 -7.06 3.80
N ASN A 220 15.65 -5.76 3.57
CA ASN A 220 16.75 -4.79 3.53
C ASN A 220 16.20 -3.37 3.79
N LYS A 221 17.09 -2.39 3.87
CA LYS A 221 16.73 -0.98 4.15
C LYS A 221 15.87 -0.31 3.07
N ASP A 222 15.98 -0.74 1.82
CA ASP A 222 15.24 -0.17 0.70
C ASP A 222 13.78 -0.65 0.78
N GLU A 223 13.57 -1.95 0.97
CA GLU A 223 12.23 -2.54 1.23
C GLU A 223 11.59 -1.99 2.49
N ASP A 224 12.37 -1.82 3.57
CA ASP A 224 11.89 -1.21 4.82
C ASP A 224 11.33 0.19 4.59
N PHE A 225 12.04 1.01 3.81
CA PHE A 225 11.63 2.37 3.50
C PHE A 225 10.31 2.39 2.71
N VAL A 226 10.22 1.62 1.63
CA VAL A 226 9.04 1.68 0.76
C VAL A 226 7.83 0.97 1.35
N GLU A 227 8.01 -0.13 2.08
CA GLU A 227 6.94 -0.79 2.81
C GLU A 227 6.38 0.13 3.89
N LEU A 228 7.24 0.75 4.70
CA LEU A 228 6.80 1.69 5.72
C LEU A 228 5.99 2.84 5.12
N LEU A 229 6.45 3.39 3.99
CA LEU A 229 5.73 4.44 3.27
C LEU A 229 4.36 3.97 2.78
N ALA A 230 4.29 2.84 2.08
CA ALA A 230 3.06 2.31 1.51
C ALA A 230 2.03 1.97 2.61
N ARG A 231 2.46 1.30 3.69
CA ARG A 231 1.62 0.98 4.84
C ARG A 231 1.17 2.22 5.60
N TYR A 232 2.05 3.22 5.73
CA TYR A 232 1.68 4.50 6.31
C TYR A 232 0.55 5.18 5.52
N ILE A 233 0.56 5.11 4.20
CA ILE A 233 -0.52 5.68 3.37
C ILE A 233 -1.85 4.94 3.59
N VAL A 234 -1.85 3.61 3.54
CA VAL A 234 -3.11 2.84 3.47
C VAL A 234 -3.76 2.53 4.81
N TYR A 235 -2.96 2.35 5.88
CA TYR A 235 -3.50 2.01 7.20
C TYR A 235 -4.48 3.08 7.66
N PHE A 236 -5.54 2.63 8.34
CA PHE A 236 -6.44 3.55 9.03
C PHE A 236 -5.67 4.33 10.09
N ASN A 237 -6.10 5.55 10.37
CA ASN A 237 -5.50 6.40 11.37
C ASN A 237 -6.61 7.12 12.13
N ALA A 238 -6.67 6.88 13.44
CA ALA A 238 -7.71 7.46 14.30
C ALA A 238 -7.81 8.99 14.18
N ASP A 239 -6.67 9.67 14.03
CA ASP A 239 -6.62 11.12 13.98
C ASP A 239 -7.13 11.67 12.66
N LEU A 240 -6.79 10.98 11.56
CA LEU A 240 -7.13 11.40 10.21
C LEU A 240 -8.55 10.96 9.80
N ASP A 241 -8.96 9.78 10.25
CA ASP A 241 -10.25 9.17 9.92
C ASP A 241 -11.33 9.52 10.98
N GLY A 242 -11.17 10.65 11.68
CA GLY A 242 -12.25 11.32 12.40
C GLY A 242 -12.66 10.71 13.75
N CYS A 243 -11.76 10.01 14.45
CA CYS A 243 -12.06 9.46 15.77
C CYS A 243 -12.39 10.55 16.79
N ASN A 244 -11.67 11.68 16.73
CA ASN A 244 -11.78 12.79 17.69
C ASN A 244 -11.72 12.35 19.16
N CYS A 245 -10.99 11.26 19.43
CA CYS A 245 -10.99 10.55 20.70
C CYS A 245 -9.68 10.74 21.50
N LYS A 246 -8.79 11.66 21.09
CA LYS A 246 -7.56 11.95 21.85
C LYS A 246 -7.87 12.53 23.22
N THR A 247 -7.15 12.08 24.24
CA THR A 247 -7.28 12.60 25.61
C THR A 247 -5.97 12.49 26.39
N THR A 248 -5.72 13.49 27.23
CA THR A 248 -4.63 13.46 28.23
C THR A 248 -5.09 12.92 29.58
N ASP A 249 -6.38 12.64 29.75
CA ASP A 249 -6.92 12.02 30.97
C ASP A 249 -6.59 10.53 30.96
N GLU A 250 -5.55 10.15 31.70
CA GLU A 250 -5.08 8.76 31.76
C GLU A 250 -6.14 7.81 32.33
N THR A 251 -7.11 8.29 33.10
CA THR A 251 -8.17 7.42 33.66
C THR A 251 -9.07 6.83 32.58
N LYS A 252 -9.12 7.46 31.39
CA LYS A 252 -9.88 7.03 30.22
C LYS A 252 -9.10 6.14 29.26
N TRP A 253 -7.80 5.93 29.50
CA TRP A 253 -6.97 5.11 28.62
C TRP A 253 -7.26 3.62 28.81
N GLY A 254 -7.11 2.87 27.71
CA GLY A 254 -7.41 1.43 27.67
C GLY A 254 -6.77 0.66 28.82
N LYS A 255 -5.48 0.86 29.06
CA LYS A 255 -4.72 0.17 30.12
C LYS A 255 -5.29 0.32 31.55
N ASN A 256 -6.05 1.39 31.79
CA ASN A 256 -6.66 1.68 33.09
C ASN A 256 -8.14 1.24 33.14
N SER A 257 -8.68 0.70 32.04
CA SER A 257 -10.04 0.19 31.98
C SER A 257 -10.19 -1.14 32.71
N THR A 258 -11.34 -1.29 33.38
CA THR A 258 -11.76 -2.58 33.94
C THR A 258 -12.33 -3.53 32.88
N ASN A 259 -12.60 -3.05 31.66
CA ASN A 259 -13.06 -3.88 30.55
C ASN A 259 -11.85 -4.49 29.80
N PRO A 260 -11.68 -5.83 29.82
CA PRO A 260 -10.56 -6.49 29.12
C PRO A 260 -10.49 -6.18 27.62
N ASP A 261 -11.62 -5.92 26.95
CA ASP A 261 -11.66 -5.63 25.52
C ASP A 261 -11.04 -4.26 25.17
N LEU A 262 -10.91 -3.38 26.16
CA LEU A 262 -10.37 -2.04 26.03
C LEU A 262 -8.89 -1.95 26.45
N GLN A 263 -8.40 -2.91 27.23
CA GLN A 263 -7.07 -2.85 27.87
C GLN A 263 -5.90 -2.75 26.89
N ASN A 264 -6.05 -3.31 25.70
CA ASN A 264 -5.02 -3.33 24.68
C ASN A 264 -5.12 -2.18 23.67
N LEU A 265 -6.07 -1.24 23.87
CA LEU A 265 -6.19 -0.08 23.00
C LEU A 265 -5.00 0.88 23.18
N PRO A 266 -4.69 1.69 22.15
CA PRO A 266 -3.59 2.65 22.21
C PRO A 266 -3.77 3.67 23.34
N ASP A 267 -2.69 3.95 24.07
CA ASP A 267 -2.65 5.03 25.06
C ASP A 267 -2.80 6.42 24.39
N GLY A 268 -3.28 7.42 25.13
CA GLY A 268 -3.52 8.78 24.61
C GLY A 268 -4.89 8.99 23.97
N TYR A 269 -5.75 7.98 24.03
CA TYR A 269 -7.13 8.01 23.52
C TYR A 269 -8.12 7.58 24.59
N ASP A 270 -9.33 8.15 24.54
CA ASP A 270 -10.48 7.65 25.30
C ASP A 270 -10.84 6.27 24.75
N ALA A 271 -10.75 5.25 25.59
CA ALA A 271 -10.82 3.86 25.18
C ALA A 271 -12.21 3.47 24.63
N ASP A 272 -13.27 4.00 25.22
CA ASP A 272 -14.64 3.73 24.79
C ASP A 272 -14.93 4.40 23.45
N ASP A 273 -14.57 5.68 23.31
CA ASP A 273 -14.74 6.41 22.04
C ASP A 273 -13.90 5.80 20.92
N TYR A 274 -12.65 5.43 21.20
CA TYR A 274 -11.77 4.75 20.26
C TYR A 274 -12.34 3.40 19.82
N TYR A 275 -12.82 2.58 20.77
CA TYR A 275 -13.43 1.29 20.48
C TYR A 275 -14.65 1.44 19.56
N ASN A 276 -15.53 2.40 19.88
CA ASN A 276 -16.72 2.68 19.08
C ASN A 276 -16.35 3.14 17.68
N TRP A 277 -15.43 4.10 17.54
CA TRP A 277 -14.93 4.57 16.25
C TRP A 277 -14.30 3.42 15.44
N ARG A 278 -13.43 2.60 16.05
CA ARG A 278 -12.77 1.48 15.38
C ARG A 278 -13.75 0.52 14.73
N ASN A 279 -14.88 0.26 15.39
CA ASN A 279 -15.92 -0.65 14.90
C ASN A 279 -16.72 -0.03 13.75
N LYS A 280 -16.72 1.29 13.56
CA LYS A 280 -17.37 1.91 12.40
C LYS A 280 -16.72 1.53 11.07
N ARG A 281 -15.50 0.95 11.07
CA ARG A 281 -14.89 0.33 9.87
C ARG A 281 -15.79 -0.70 9.18
N TYR A 282 -16.68 -1.37 9.91
CA TYR A 282 -17.68 -2.27 9.33
C TYR A 282 -18.61 -1.57 8.33
N ASN A 283 -18.78 -0.24 8.42
CA ASN A 283 -19.57 0.53 7.45
C ASN A 283 -18.95 0.53 6.04
N TYR A 284 -17.65 0.24 5.92
CA TYR A 284 -16.92 0.18 4.65
C TYR A 284 -16.81 -1.23 4.07
N VAL A 285 -17.38 -2.23 4.74
CA VAL A 285 -17.29 -3.65 4.36
C VAL A 285 -18.68 -4.18 4.08
N ASP A 286 -18.83 -4.90 2.97
CA ASP A 286 -20.07 -5.62 2.68
C ASP A 286 -20.30 -6.69 3.76
N SER A 287 -21.55 -6.86 4.20
CA SER A 287 -21.92 -7.91 5.15
C SER A 287 -21.47 -9.32 4.76
N GLU A 288 -21.34 -9.58 3.46
CA GLU A 288 -20.90 -10.88 2.93
C GLU A 288 -19.37 -11.02 2.87
N LYS A 289 -18.60 -9.96 3.18
CA LYS A 289 -17.14 -9.89 3.02
C LYS A 289 -16.42 -9.42 4.28
N TRP A 290 -16.94 -9.76 5.46
CA TRP A 290 -16.37 -9.36 6.75
C TRP A 290 -14.92 -9.79 6.97
N ASP A 291 -14.48 -10.83 6.27
CA ASP A 291 -13.10 -11.30 6.31
C ASP A 291 -12.10 -10.28 5.74
N GLU A 292 -12.54 -9.34 4.90
CA GLU A 292 -11.71 -8.23 4.40
C GLU A 292 -11.20 -7.31 5.53
N MET A 293 -11.79 -7.35 6.73
CA MET A 293 -11.24 -6.62 7.90
C MET A 293 -10.00 -7.28 8.52
N ASN A 294 -9.69 -8.51 8.13
CA ASN A 294 -8.46 -9.20 8.53
C ASN A 294 -7.31 -8.96 7.54
N ASN A 295 -7.58 -8.27 6.43
CA ASN A 295 -6.58 -7.86 5.45
C ASN A 295 -5.51 -6.98 6.09
N GLU A 296 -4.30 -7.02 5.53
CA GLU A 296 -3.17 -6.28 6.10
C GLU A 296 -3.43 -4.77 6.09
N SER A 297 -4.00 -4.24 5.00
CA SER A 297 -4.32 -2.82 4.90
C SER A 297 -5.55 -2.39 5.71
N ALA A 298 -6.25 -3.33 6.36
CA ALA A 298 -7.33 -3.00 7.29
C ALA A 298 -6.81 -2.51 8.65
N LYS A 299 -5.52 -2.69 8.94
CA LYS A 299 -4.88 -2.31 10.21
C LYS A 299 -5.02 -0.82 10.51
N ILE A 300 -5.03 -0.50 11.81
CA ILE A 300 -5.02 0.88 12.32
C ILE A 300 -3.62 1.20 12.82
N TRP A 301 -3.06 2.30 12.32
CA TRP A 301 -1.71 2.78 12.63
C TRP A 301 -1.43 2.81 14.13
N GLN A 302 -2.34 3.36 14.93
CA GLN A 302 -2.20 3.44 16.38
C GLN A 302 -2.16 2.06 17.06
N GLU A 303 -2.92 1.06 16.59
CA GLU A 303 -2.87 -0.30 17.14
C GLU A 303 -1.59 -1.04 16.76
N VAL A 304 -1.10 -0.80 15.54
CA VAL A 304 0.20 -1.32 15.08
C VAL A 304 1.33 -0.75 15.93
N LEU A 305 1.33 0.57 16.19
CA LEU A 305 2.31 1.21 17.06
C LEU A 305 2.20 0.73 18.52
N LYS A 306 0.98 0.51 19.04
CA LYS A 306 0.78 -0.06 20.38
C LYS A 306 1.40 -1.46 20.48
N THR A 307 1.26 -2.28 19.45
CA THR A 307 1.88 -3.62 19.37
C THR A 307 3.40 -3.54 19.28
N ALA A 308 3.93 -2.50 18.63
CA ALA A 308 5.35 -2.23 18.50
C ALA A 308 5.98 -1.61 19.76
N ASP A 309 5.18 -1.17 20.75
CA ASP A 309 5.61 -0.40 21.93
C ASP A 309 6.29 -1.27 23.01
N GLU A 310 7.14 -2.18 22.55
CA GLU A 310 7.96 -3.07 23.34
C GLU A 310 9.34 -3.20 22.70
N LYS A 311 10.34 -3.53 23.52
CA LYS A 311 11.68 -3.85 23.03
C LYS A 311 11.70 -5.30 22.57
N ILE A 312 12.31 -5.57 21.41
CA ILE A 312 12.54 -6.95 20.96
C ILE A 312 13.51 -7.71 21.89
N ARG A 313 14.43 -7.00 22.55
CA ARG A 313 15.39 -7.52 23.54
C ARG A 313 15.62 -6.48 24.63
N ASP A 314 15.87 -6.91 25.87
CA ASP A 314 16.10 -5.99 27.00
C ASP A 314 17.32 -5.07 26.81
N THR A 315 18.28 -5.49 25.98
CA THR A 315 19.49 -4.72 25.63
C THR A 315 19.23 -3.59 24.63
N GLU A 316 18.07 -3.56 23.98
CA GLU A 316 17.74 -2.51 23.02
C GLU A 316 17.58 -1.17 23.73
N GLN A 317 18.04 -0.10 23.08
CA GLN A 317 17.80 1.25 23.58
C GLN A 317 16.32 1.63 23.43
N TYR A 318 15.75 1.35 22.25
CA TYR A 318 14.43 1.79 21.81
C TYR A 318 13.46 0.61 21.65
N THR A 319 12.18 0.87 21.93
CA THR A 319 11.06 0.01 21.51
C THR A 319 10.93 0.00 19.99
N GLY A 320 10.18 -0.97 19.46
CA GLY A 320 9.83 -1.02 18.04
C GLY A 320 9.07 0.23 17.57
N LYS A 321 8.15 0.75 18.40
CA LYS A 321 7.41 1.98 18.13
C LYS A 321 8.34 3.18 17.97
N GLU A 322 9.25 3.40 18.92
CA GLU A 322 10.23 4.49 18.85
C GLU A 322 11.12 4.38 17.60
N LYS A 323 11.50 3.14 17.20
CA LYS A 323 12.24 2.89 15.95
C LYS A 323 11.40 3.26 14.72
N ILE A 324 10.14 2.84 14.65
CA ILE A 324 9.23 3.18 13.54
C ILE A 324 9.03 4.70 13.45
N GLU A 325 8.84 5.37 14.59
CA GLU A 325 8.68 6.84 14.65
C GLU A 325 9.96 7.57 14.18
N GLN A 326 11.15 7.09 14.57
CA GLN A 326 12.43 7.62 14.05
C GLN A 326 12.54 7.45 12.53
N LYS A 327 12.20 6.27 12.00
CA LYS A 327 12.20 5.99 10.55
C LYS A 327 11.22 6.91 9.81
N ILE A 328 10.01 7.08 10.31
CA ILE A 328 9.01 8.01 9.74
C ILE A 328 9.53 9.45 9.75
N ALA A 329 10.19 9.89 10.82
CA ALA A 329 10.76 11.24 10.88
C ALA A 329 11.84 11.45 9.81
N ILE A 330 12.77 10.49 9.66
CA ILE A 330 13.80 10.51 8.61
C ILE A 330 13.15 10.52 7.22
N MET A 331 12.16 9.67 7.00
CA MET A 331 11.43 9.56 5.74
C MET A 331 10.71 10.86 5.37
N LYS A 332 9.93 11.45 6.29
CA LYS A 332 9.23 12.72 6.08
C LYS A 332 10.20 13.86 5.78
N ASN A 333 11.32 13.92 6.50
CA ASN A 333 12.36 14.91 6.23
C ASN A 333 12.92 14.72 4.82
N TYR A 334 13.33 13.50 4.45
CA TYR A 334 13.84 13.20 3.11
C TYR A 334 12.83 13.55 2.00
N LEU A 335 11.57 13.12 2.14
CA LEU A 335 10.52 13.40 1.15
C LEU A 335 10.27 14.90 0.98
N SER A 336 10.22 15.65 2.07
CA SER A 336 9.98 17.10 2.01
C SER A 336 11.20 17.86 1.47
N THR A 337 12.41 17.55 1.90
CA THR A 337 13.61 18.31 1.50
C THR A 337 14.10 17.96 0.10
N THR A 338 13.93 16.70 -0.33
CA THR A 338 14.46 16.21 -1.61
C THR A 338 13.41 16.31 -2.71
N TRP A 339 12.16 15.95 -2.41
CA TRP A 339 11.11 15.78 -3.40
C TRP A 339 9.96 16.79 -3.27
N ASN A 340 10.01 17.65 -2.25
CA ASN A 340 8.90 18.55 -1.90
C ASN A 340 7.57 17.80 -1.74
N ILE A 341 7.63 16.58 -1.18
CA ILE A 341 6.48 15.75 -0.85
C ILE A 341 6.17 15.90 0.63
N ASP A 342 4.95 16.35 0.93
CA ASP A 342 4.35 16.19 2.27
C ASP A 342 3.61 14.84 2.34
N LEU A 343 4.20 13.88 3.05
CA LEU A 343 3.65 12.53 3.20
C LEU A 343 2.33 12.52 3.98
N ASP A 344 2.15 13.44 4.93
CA ASP A 344 0.90 13.52 5.70
C ASP A 344 -0.22 14.10 4.86
N ALA A 345 0.08 15.12 4.05
CA ALA A 345 -0.86 15.66 3.08
C ALA A 345 -1.24 14.62 2.00
N LEU A 346 -0.27 13.83 1.52
CA LEU A 346 -0.53 12.74 0.57
C LEU A 346 -1.44 11.67 1.18
N ARG A 347 -1.14 11.22 2.40
CA ARG A 347 -2.00 10.28 3.13
C ARG A 347 -3.40 10.86 3.29
N ALA A 348 -3.53 12.10 3.77
CA ALA A 348 -4.82 12.76 3.96
C ALA A 348 -5.63 12.86 2.66
N GLU A 349 -5.00 13.24 1.57
CA GLU A 349 -5.65 13.37 0.27
C GLU A 349 -6.17 12.01 -0.23
N ILE A 350 -5.34 10.96 -0.20
CA ILE A 350 -5.73 9.60 -0.59
C ILE A 350 -6.89 9.10 0.29
N ARG A 351 -6.74 9.22 1.61
CA ARG A 351 -7.72 8.75 2.60
C ARG A 351 -9.07 9.47 2.47
N SER A 352 -9.07 10.76 2.17
CA SER A 352 -10.31 11.55 1.98
C SER A 352 -11.20 11.02 0.84
N ARG A 353 -10.61 10.28 -0.11
CA ARG A 353 -11.29 9.74 -1.29
C ARG A 353 -12.03 8.44 -1.02
N TYR A 354 -11.68 7.72 0.05
CA TYR A 354 -12.13 6.35 0.32
C TYR A 354 -13.65 6.26 0.47
N LYS A 355 -14.26 7.25 1.12
CA LYS A 355 -15.72 7.30 1.28
C LYS A 355 -16.48 7.31 -0.04
N TYR A 356 -15.94 7.94 -1.08
CA TYR A 356 -16.57 8.01 -2.40
C TYR A 356 -16.35 6.74 -3.23
N VAL A 357 -15.33 5.93 -2.91
CA VAL A 357 -15.15 4.58 -3.47
C VAL A 357 -16.23 3.65 -2.92
N VAL A 358 -16.42 3.68 -1.61
CA VAL A 358 -17.41 2.85 -0.91
C VAL A 358 -18.85 3.34 -1.20
N GLY A 359 -19.04 4.66 -1.28
CA GLY A 359 -20.35 5.32 -1.32
C GLY A 359 -20.94 5.60 0.06
N LYS A 360 -20.13 5.50 1.12
CA LYS A 360 -20.52 5.83 2.50
C LYS A 360 -19.39 6.55 3.22
N ASP A 361 -19.72 7.47 4.13
CA ASP A 361 -18.77 7.99 5.10
C ASP A 361 -18.54 7.01 6.26
N PHE A 362 -17.59 7.33 7.13
CA PHE A 362 -17.21 6.43 8.21
C PHE A 362 -18.33 6.23 9.24
N GLU A 363 -19.27 7.18 9.35
CA GLU A 363 -20.46 7.06 10.19
C GLU A 363 -21.54 6.17 9.56
N GLY A 364 -21.37 5.78 8.29
CA GLY A 364 -22.29 4.93 7.55
C GLY A 364 -23.33 5.71 6.74
N ASN A 365 -23.23 7.04 6.69
CA ASN A 365 -24.11 7.87 5.87
C ASN A 365 -23.73 7.74 4.40
N GLU A 366 -24.73 7.71 3.51
CA GLU A 366 -24.47 7.65 2.07
C GLU A 366 -23.77 8.92 1.58
N VAL A 367 -22.79 8.74 0.69
CA VAL A 367 -22.10 9.83 -0.01
C VAL A 367 -22.08 9.54 -1.51
N PRO A 368 -21.94 10.56 -2.38
CA PRO A 368 -21.88 10.37 -3.82
C PRO A 368 -20.78 9.37 -4.21
N LYS A 369 -21.19 8.22 -4.74
CA LYS A 369 -20.28 7.16 -5.12
C LYS A 369 -19.65 7.44 -6.49
N LYS A 370 -18.35 7.21 -6.62
CA LYS A 370 -17.65 7.27 -7.91
C LYS A 370 -18.04 6.07 -8.77
N ASP A 371 -18.38 6.34 -10.03
CA ASP A 371 -18.56 5.30 -11.04
C ASP A 371 -17.21 5.01 -11.73
N PHE A 372 -16.73 3.78 -11.58
CA PHE A 372 -15.50 3.30 -12.18
C PHE A 372 -15.75 2.46 -13.45
N ALA A 373 -17.00 2.13 -13.78
CA ALA A 373 -17.31 1.18 -14.86
C ALA A 373 -17.23 1.79 -16.27
N ARG A 374 -17.10 3.12 -16.40
CA ARG A 374 -17.11 3.82 -17.69
C ARG A 374 -15.96 4.81 -17.76
N LEU A 375 -15.41 4.98 -18.97
CA LEU A 375 -14.43 6.03 -19.21
C LEU A 375 -15.10 7.39 -19.04
N ASN A 376 -14.58 8.18 -18.10
CA ASN A 376 -15.05 9.54 -17.89
C ASN A 376 -14.12 10.47 -18.67
N ASN A 377 -14.59 10.92 -19.83
CA ASN A 377 -13.93 11.96 -20.62
C ASN A 377 -14.14 13.33 -19.95
N ASN A 378 -13.53 13.54 -18.77
CA ASN A 378 -13.57 14.82 -18.06
C ASN A 378 -12.34 15.67 -18.41
#